data_AF-X0TCP7-F1
#
_entry.id   AF-X0TCP7-F1
#
_cell.length_a   1.000
_cell.length_b   1.000
_cell.length_c   1.000
_cell.angle_alpha   90.00
_cell.angle_beta   90.00
_cell.angle_gamma   90.00
#
_symmetry.space_group_name_H-M   'P 1'
#
loop_
_entity.id
_entity.type
_entity.pdbx_description
1 polymer ?
#
loop_
_entity_poly.entity_id
_entity_poly.type
_entity_poly.pdbx_seq_one_letter_code
_entity_poly.pdbx_strand_id
1 'polypeptide(L)'
;MLIFGMVLFALGGVAFAFGALTVGRLVRPTVPHPDKGAAYECGEPAIGDSWVQFDLRFYTVALIFIVFDVEVALLWPWAVAFKSMGGPAFWAFLVFFLLIAIPFLYEWNSGYLNWVRAYTAQERSVVLEENVDELD
;
A
#
# COMPACT_ATOMS: atom_id res chain seq x y z
N MET A 1 -34.66 10.75 1.97
CA MET A 1 -34.00 11.88 2.66
C MET A 1 -32.52 11.62 2.92
N LEU A 2 -32.13 10.51 3.54
CA LEU A 2 -30.71 10.16 3.79
C LEU A 2 -29.87 10.01 2.51
N ILE A 3 -30.35 9.25 1.52
CA ILE A 3 -29.62 9.05 0.25
C ILE A 3 -29.37 10.38 -0.46
N PHE A 4 -30.39 11.25 -0.51
CA PHE A 4 -30.26 12.59 -1.09
C PHE A 4 -29.22 13.44 -0.35
N GLY A 5 -29.20 13.37 0.99
CA GLY A 5 -28.17 14.04 1.80
C GLY A 5 -26.76 13.51 1.55
N MET A 6 -26.58 12.19 1.43
CA MET A 6 -25.29 11.58 1.08
C MET A 6 -24.80 12.01 -0.30
N VAL A 7 -25.69 12.04 -1.29
CA VAL A 7 -25.35 12.46 -2.66
C VAL A 7 -24.94 13.93 -2.66
N LEU A 8 -25.69 14.81 -1.99
CA LEU A 8 -25.34 16.22 -1.87
C LEU A 8 -23.99 16.42 -1.17
N PHE A 9 -23.73 15.70 -0.08
CA PHE A 9 -22.46 15.78 0.63
C PHE A 9 -21.28 15.32 -0.24
N ALA A 10 -21.43 14.18 -0.92
CA ALA A 10 -20.40 13.67 -1.83
C ALA A 10 -20.13 14.64 -2.98
N LEU A 11 -21.17 15.18 -3.61
CA LEU A 11 -21.05 16.20 -4.66
C LEU A 11 -20.40 17.48 -4.14
N GLY A 12 -20.76 17.92 -2.93
CA GLY A 12 -20.13 19.07 -2.28
C GLY A 12 -18.64 18.84 -2.03
N GLY A 13 -18.25 17.66 -1.55
CA GLY A 13 -16.85 17.30 -1.34
C GLY A 13 -16.04 17.28 -2.65
N VAL A 14 -16.60 16.68 -3.70
CA VAL A 14 -15.99 16.68 -5.04
C VAL A 14 -15.87 18.10 -5.58
N ALA A 15 -16.95 18.89 -5.52
CA ALA A 15 -16.96 20.28 -5.98
C ALA A 15 -15.95 21.14 -5.22
N PHE A 16 -15.80 20.95 -3.92
CA PHE A 16 -14.80 21.63 -3.12
C PHE A 16 -13.37 21.27 -3.54
N ALA A 17 -13.07 19.97 -3.70
CA ALA A 17 -11.74 19.52 -4.12
C ALA A 17 -11.36 20.07 -5.51
N PHE A 18 -12.24 19.90 -6.51
CA PHE A 18 -11.99 20.41 -7.86
C PHE A 18 -12.03 21.94 -7.91
N GLY A 19 -12.92 22.58 -7.15
CA GLY A 19 -12.99 24.04 -7.06
C GLY A 19 -11.70 24.63 -6.50
N ALA A 20 -11.18 24.08 -5.40
CA ALA A 20 -9.92 24.53 -4.81
C ALA A 20 -8.73 24.35 -5.77
N LEU A 21 -8.63 23.21 -6.46
CA LEU A 21 -7.60 22.97 -7.46
C LEU A 21 -7.70 23.93 -8.66
N THR A 22 -8.92 24.22 -9.12
CA THR A 22 -9.16 25.13 -10.27
C THR A 22 -8.83 26.57 -9.90
N VAL A 23 -9.26 27.04 -8.73
CA VAL A 23 -8.92 28.37 -8.21
C VAL A 23 -7.41 28.49 -8.02
N GLY A 24 -6.77 27.48 -7.41
CA GLY A 24 -5.32 27.44 -7.24
C GLY A 24 -4.57 27.51 -8.57
N ARG A 25 -5.07 26.82 -9.61
CA ARG A 25 -4.51 26.87 -10.96
C ARG A 25 -4.69 28.23 -11.63
N LEU A 26 -5.80 28.93 -11.39
CA LEU A 26 -6.09 30.23 -11.99
C LEU A 26 -5.33 31.38 -11.31
N VAL A 27 -5.17 31.32 -9.98
CA VAL A 27 -4.49 32.36 -9.20
C VAL A 27 -2.96 32.24 -9.30
N ARG A 28 -2.42 31.02 -9.48
CA ARG A 28 -0.97 30.78 -9.53
C ARG A 28 -0.33 31.38 -10.81
N PRO A 29 0.78 32.13 -10.69
CA PRO A 29 1.60 32.50 -11.83
C PRO A 29 2.20 31.28 -12.53
N THR A 30 1.96 31.15 -13.84
CA THR A 30 2.54 30.07 -14.66
C THR A 30 3.79 30.59 -15.37
N VAL A 31 4.96 30.21 -14.87
CA VAL A 31 6.27 30.54 -15.48
C VAL A 31 6.97 29.24 -15.88
N PRO A 32 6.82 28.79 -17.15
CA PRO A 32 7.43 27.57 -17.65
C PRO A 32 8.95 27.68 -17.60
N HIS A 33 9.62 26.67 -17.03
CA HIS A 33 11.07 26.54 -17.04
C HIS A 33 11.39 25.05 -17.22
N PRO A 34 12.35 24.67 -18.08
CA PRO A 34 12.69 23.26 -18.33
C PRO A 34 13.03 22.51 -17.03
N ASP A 35 13.84 23.12 -16.16
CA ASP A 35 14.25 22.49 -14.89
C ASP A 35 13.09 22.30 -13.89
N LYS A 36 12.04 23.13 -13.96
CA LYS A 36 10.84 22.96 -13.11
C LYS A 36 9.99 21.75 -13.51
N GLY A 37 10.19 21.25 -14.72
CA GLY A 37 9.54 20.04 -15.23
C GLY A 37 10.38 18.78 -15.06
N ALA A 38 11.61 18.89 -14.55
CA ALA A 38 12.45 17.73 -14.27
C ALA A 38 11.87 16.92 -13.12
N ALA A 39 12.05 15.59 -13.17
CA ALA A 39 11.56 14.68 -12.14
C ALA A 39 12.26 14.87 -10.79
N TYR A 40 13.47 15.46 -10.79
CA TYR A 40 14.27 15.69 -9.58
C TYR A 40 15.01 17.03 -9.66
N GLU A 41 15.15 17.70 -8.52
CA GLU A 41 15.62 19.10 -8.44
C GLU A 41 17.12 19.25 -8.16
N CYS A 42 17.83 18.18 -7.77
CA CYS A 42 19.27 18.29 -7.49
C CYS A 42 20.16 18.11 -8.75
N GLY A 43 19.58 18.15 -9.95
CA GLY A 43 20.32 18.11 -11.21
C GLY A 43 20.88 16.74 -11.61
N GLU A 44 20.63 15.69 -10.82
CA GLU A 44 20.92 14.32 -11.22
C GLU A 44 19.90 13.89 -12.30
N PRO A 45 20.34 13.56 -13.52
CA PRO A 45 19.43 13.05 -14.54
C PRO A 45 18.76 11.79 -14.00
N ALA A 46 17.45 11.62 -14.21
CA ALA A 46 16.80 10.36 -13.91
C ALA A 46 17.42 9.28 -14.83
N ILE A 47 18.25 8.41 -14.26
CA ILE A 47 18.91 7.33 -15.00
C ILE A 47 18.04 6.08 -14.95
N GLY A 48 17.74 5.52 -16.11
CA GLY A 48 17.07 4.23 -16.24
C GLY A 48 15.57 4.32 -16.50
N ASP A 49 14.99 3.16 -16.75
CA ASP A 49 13.56 3.01 -16.97
C ASP A 49 12.80 3.04 -15.63
N SER A 50 11.58 3.57 -15.62
CA SER A 50 10.69 3.54 -14.45
C SER A 50 10.16 2.13 -14.15
N TRP A 51 10.32 1.20 -15.10
CA TRP A 51 9.92 -0.20 -14.99
C TRP A 51 11.03 -1.05 -14.36
N VAL A 52 11.19 -0.89 -13.04
CA VAL A 52 12.09 -1.72 -12.22
C VAL A 52 11.30 -2.78 -11.43
N GLN A 53 11.90 -3.93 -11.20
CA GLN A 53 11.33 -4.94 -10.30
C GLN A 53 11.46 -4.47 -8.85
N PHE A 54 10.34 -4.09 -8.26
CA PHE A 54 10.25 -3.82 -6.83
C PHE A 54 10.33 -5.12 -6.03
N ASP A 55 10.71 -5.01 -4.75
CA ASP A 55 10.77 -6.16 -3.85
C ASP A 55 9.40 -6.87 -3.77
N LEU A 56 9.41 -8.21 -3.88
CA LEU A 56 8.21 -9.06 -3.85
C LEU A 56 7.36 -8.84 -2.59
N ARG A 57 7.94 -8.34 -1.49
CA ARG A 57 7.23 -8.06 -0.23
C ARG A 57 6.02 -7.13 -0.41
N PHE A 58 6.07 -6.16 -1.33
CA PHE A 58 4.91 -5.30 -1.60
C PHE A 58 3.72 -6.10 -2.14
N TYR A 59 4.00 -7.11 -2.97
CA TYR A 59 2.98 -8.01 -3.50
C TYR A 59 2.43 -8.94 -2.41
N THR A 60 3.28 -9.49 -1.54
CA THR A 60 2.84 -10.32 -0.40
C THR A 60 1.88 -9.57 0.52
N VAL A 61 2.18 -8.32 0.88
CA VAL A 61 1.28 -7.49 1.70
C VAL A 61 -0.04 -7.24 0.99
N ALA A 62 -0.03 -6.95 -0.31
CA ALA A 62 -1.25 -6.74 -1.09
C ALA A 62 -2.12 -7.99 -1.17
N LEU A 63 -1.53 -9.17 -1.34
CA LEU A 63 -2.26 -10.44 -1.34
C LEU A 63 -2.91 -10.73 0.03
N ILE A 64 -2.15 -10.57 1.12
CA ILE A 64 -2.68 -10.78 2.48
C ILE A 64 -3.84 -9.80 2.75
N PHE A 65 -3.70 -8.54 2.32
CA PHE A 65 -4.77 -7.55 2.43
C PHE A 65 -6.03 -7.98 1.69
N ILE A 66 -5.92 -8.45 0.43
CA ILE A 66 -7.09 -8.92 -0.35
C ILE A 66 -7.76 -10.12 0.32
N VAL A 67 -6.98 -11.09 0.79
CA VAL A 67 -7.53 -12.27 1.48
C VAL A 67 -8.28 -11.87 2.75
N PHE A 68 -7.69 -10.96 3.55
CA PHE A 68 -8.32 -10.48 4.77
C PHE A 68 -9.54 -9.58 4.52
N ASP A 69 -9.54 -8.78 3.46
CA ASP A 69 -10.68 -7.93 3.07
C ASP A 69 -11.90 -8.77 2.68
N VAL A 70 -11.68 -9.80 1.85
CA VAL A 70 -12.73 -10.76 1.47
C VAL A 70 -13.28 -11.50 2.70
N GLU A 71 -12.43 -11.88 3.63
CA GLU A 71 -12.84 -12.51 4.90
C GLU A 71 -13.77 -11.61 5.70
N VAL A 72 -13.40 -10.34 5.90
CA VAL A 72 -14.23 -9.37 6.64
C VAL A 72 -15.56 -9.13 5.92
N ALA A 73 -15.56 -9.09 4.58
CA ALA A 73 -16.78 -8.99 3.80
C ALA A 73 -17.71 -10.19 4.02
N LEU A 74 -17.16 -11.40 4.13
CA LEU A 74 -17.91 -12.63 4.42
C LEU A 74 -18.37 -12.73 5.89
N LEU A 75 -17.63 -12.12 6.82
CA LEU A 75 -18.02 -12.00 8.23
C LEU A 75 -19.18 -11.02 8.43
N TRP A 76 -19.42 -10.10 7.51
CA TRP A 76 -20.45 -9.07 7.67
C TRP A 76 -21.88 -9.62 7.76
N PRO A 77 -22.36 -10.48 6.84
CA PRO A 77 -23.69 -11.10 6.96
C PRO A 77 -23.86 -11.89 8.25
N TRP A 78 -22.81 -12.62 8.65
CA TRP A 78 -22.80 -13.34 9.92
C TRP A 78 -22.96 -12.38 11.11
N ALA A 79 -22.21 -11.27 11.14
CA ALA A 79 -22.24 -10.30 12.23
C ALA A 79 -23.63 -9.64 12.38
N VAL A 80 -24.29 -9.33 11.26
CA VAL A 80 -25.64 -8.74 11.26
C VAL A 80 -26.69 -9.76 11.72
N ALA A 81 -26.54 -11.04 11.34
CA ALA A 81 -27.52 -12.08 11.63
C ALA A 81 -27.28 -12.84 12.94
N PHE A 82 -26.14 -12.66 13.60
CA PHE A 82 -25.68 -13.44 14.77
C PHE A 82 -26.74 -13.59 15.87
N LYS A 83 -27.43 -12.49 16.20
CA LYS A 83 -28.49 -12.50 17.24
C LYS A 83 -29.62 -13.49 16.96
N SER A 84 -29.89 -13.80 15.68
CA SER A 84 -30.97 -14.71 15.27
C SER A 84 -30.54 -16.18 15.19
N MET A 85 -29.24 -16.45 15.04
CA MET A 85 -28.71 -17.79 14.77
C MET A 85 -28.16 -18.51 16.02
N GLY A 86 -27.86 -17.79 17.10
CA GLY A 86 -27.49 -18.37 18.39
C GLY A 86 -26.11 -19.08 18.40
N GLY A 87 -25.94 -20.03 19.32
CA GLY A 87 -24.65 -20.69 19.59
C GLY A 87 -23.95 -21.37 18.38
N PRO A 88 -24.67 -22.02 17.44
CA PRO A 88 -24.03 -22.61 16.26
C PRO A 88 -23.33 -21.58 15.36
N ALA A 89 -23.85 -20.37 15.27
CA ALA A 89 -23.22 -19.31 14.49
C ALA A 89 -21.87 -18.90 15.09
N PHE A 90 -21.72 -18.92 16.40
CA PHE A 90 -20.44 -18.65 17.04
C PHE A 90 -19.36 -19.67 16.62
N TRP A 91 -19.71 -20.95 16.55
CA TRP A 91 -18.78 -21.99 16.10
C TRP A 91 -18.47 -21.88 14.61
N ALA A 92 -19.46 -21.54 13.78
CA ALA A 92 -19.22 -21.28 12.36
C ALA A 92 -18.22 -20.12 12.15
N PHE A 93 -18.36 -19.03 12.91
CA PHE A 93 -17.40 -17.93 12.93
C PHE A 93 -16.01 -18.38 13.36
N LEU A 94 -15.90 -19.13 14.46
CA LEU A 94 -14.61 -19.59 14.95
C LEU A 94 -13.87 -20.46 13.92
N VAL A 95 -14.57 -21.39 13.27
CA VAL A 95 -13.97 -22.25 12.24
C VAL A 95 -13.51 -21.42 11.04
N PHE A 96 -14.36 -20.50 10.58
CA PHE A 96 -14.07 -19.63 9.45
C PHE A 96 -12.85 -18.71 9.73
N PHE A 97 -12.86 -18.03 10.87
CA PHE A 97 -11.77 -17.18 11.31
C PHE A 97 -10.45 -17.93 11.50
N LEU A 98 -10.49 -19.13 12.11
CA LEU A 98 -9.29 -19.94 12.33
C LEU A 98 -8.66 -20.44 11.03
N LEU A 99 -9.48 -20.68 9.99
CA LEU A 99 -9.01 -21.13 8.68
C LEU A 99 -8.06 -20.11 8.05
N ILE A 100 -8.24 -18.82 8.32
CA ILE A 100 -7.37 -17.73 7.83
C ILE A 100 -6.33 -17.32 8.88
N ALA A 101 -6.69 -17.31 10.16
CA ALA A 101 -5.75 -16.93 11.23
C ALA A 101 -4.52 -17.85 11.26
N ILE A 102 -4.68 -19.15 10.96
CA ILE A 102 -3.56 -20.10 10.92
C ILE A 102 -2.55 -19.77 9.78
N PRO A 103 -2.96 -19.69 8.50
CA PRO A 103 -2.08 -19.23 7.42
C PRO A 103 -1.44 -17.86 7.68
N PHE A 104 -2.20 -16.91 8.25
CA PHE A 104 -1.67 -15.59 8.60
C PHE A 104 -0.56 -15.68 9.65
N LEU A 105 -0.75 -16.46 10.71
CA LEU A 105 0.29 -16.68 11.73
C LEU A 105 1.52 -17.39 11.16
N TYR A 106 1.33 -18.33 10.23
CA TYR A 106 2.43 -18.99 9.52
C TYR A 106 3.26 -17.99 8.72
N GLU A 107 2.60 -17.11 7.96
CA GLU A 107 3.27 -16.09 7.15
C GLU A 107 4.00 -15.07 8.02
N TRP A 108 3.40 -14.67 9.14
CA TRP A 108 4.03 -13.81 10.14
C TRP A 108 5.32 -14.40 10.69
N ASN A 109 5.31 -15.69 11.03
CA ASN A 109 6.48 -16.38 11.55
C ASN A 109 7.55 -16.64 10.48
N SER A 110 7.15 -16.78 9.21
CA SER A 110 8.07 -17.04 8.09
C SER A 110 8.95 -15.85 7.74
N GLY A 111 8.66 -14.66 8.29
CA GLY A 111 9.53 -13.49 8.17
C GLY A 111 9.47 -12.78 6.82
N TYR A 112 8.56 -13.19 5.92
CA TYR A 112 8.27 -12.48 4.67
C TYR A 112 7.72 -11.06 4.89
N LEU A 113 7.21 -10.79 6.09
CA LEU A 113 6.76 -9.45 6.51
C LEU A 113 7.88 -8.59 7.14
N ASN A 114 9.05 -9.16 7.41
CA ASN A 114 10.14 -8.41 8.03
C ASN A 114 10.77 -7.43 7.04
N TRP A 115 10.94 -6.19 7.50
CA TRP A 115 11.71 -5.18 6.78
C TRP A 115 13.17 -5.24 7.23
N VAL A 116 14.01 -5.93 6.45
CA VAL A 116 15.46 -5.77 6.58
C VAL A 116 15.98 -5.21 5.26
N ARG A 117 16.26 -3.91 5.30
CA ARG A 117 16.97 -3.16 4.26
C ARG A 117 18.46 -3.34 4.53
N ALA A 118 19.15 -4.10 3.68
CA ALA A 118 20.60 -4.07 3.56
C ALA A 118 21.05 -4.91 2.35
N TYR A 119 21.07 -4.26 1.19
CA TYR A 119 21.99 -4.62 0.10
C TYR A 119 23.48 -4.42 0.50
N THR A 120 23.78 -4.09 1.77
CA THR A 120 25.11 -3.74 2.28
C THR A 120 26.05 -4.91 2.49
N ALA A 121 25.64 -6.17 2.26
CA ALA A 121 26.56 -7.31 2.32
C ALA A 121 27.31 -7.52 1.00
N GLN A 122 26.61 -7.37 -0.13
CA GLN A 122 27.18 -7.63 -1.46
C GLN A 122 27.97 -6.44 -2.01
N GLU A 123 27.54 -5.19 -1.76
CA GLU A 123 28.33 -4.01 -2.11
C GLU A 123 29.58 -3.88 -1.23
N ARG A 124 29.50 -4.29 0.05
CA ARG A 124 30.66 -4.28 0.96
C ARG A 124 31.71 -5.32 0.57
N SER A 125 31.32 -6.51 0.10
CA SER A 125 32.30 -7.51 -0.33
C SER A 125 33.00 -7.10 -1.62
N VAL A 126 32.27 -6.52 -2.58
CA VAL A 126 32.84 -6.04 -3.85
C VAL A 126 33.78 -4.85 -3.62
N VAL A 127 33.39 -3.89 -2.76
CA VAL A 127 34.27 -2.76 -2.40
C VAL A 127 35.50 -3.24 -1.61
N LEU A 128 35.38 -4.26 -0.76
CA LEU A 128 36.52 -4.82 -0.03
C LEU A 128 37.47 -5.61 -0.94
N GLU A 129 36.98 -6.32 -1.97
CA GLU A 129 37.84 -6.94 -2.99
C GLU A 129 38.60 -5.88 -3.81
N GLU A 130 37.91 -4.85 -4.28
CA GLU A 130 38.52 -3.75 -5.06
C GLU A 130 39.60 -3.00 -4.27
N ASN A 131 39.39 -2.76 -2.96
CA ASN A 131 40.39 -2.11 -2.10
C ASN A 131 41.57 -3.04 -1.71
N VAL A 132 41.42 -4.36 -1.84
CA VAL A 132 42.52 -5.31 -1.61
C VAL A 132 43.39 -5.45 -2.86
N ASP A 133 42.78 -5.41 -4.06
CA ASP A 133 43.50 -5.44 -5.34
C ASP A 133 44.31 -4.16 -5.63
N GLU A 134 44.00 -3.04 -4.97
CA GLU A 134 44.73 -1.77 -5.11
C GLU A 134 45.97 -1.67 -4.19
N LEU A 135 46.15 -2.64 -3.27
CA LEU A 135 47.25 -2.68 -2.30
C LEU A 135 48.36 -3.69 -2.62
N ASP A 136 48.26 -4.41 -3.75
CA ASP A 136 49.29 -5.29 -4.34
C ASP A 136 49.93 -4.67 -5.61
#